data_AF-A0A7W6KGE9-F1
#
_entry.id   AF-A0A7W6KGE9-F1
#
_cell.length_a   1.000
_cell.length_b   1.000
_cell.length_c   1.000
_cell.angle_alpha   90.00
_cell.angle_beta   90.00
_cell.angle_gamma   90.00
#
_symmetry.space_group_name_H-M   'P 1'
#
loop_
_entity.id
_entity.type
_entity.pdbx_description
1 polymer ?
#
loop_
_entity_poly.entity_id
_entity_poly.type
_entity_poly.pdbx_seq_one_letter_code
_entity_poly.pdbx_strand_id
1 'polypeptide(L)' 'MEVYCRGIARIRHASTGEIFEIVSDTLDWNAVGGDERSMGSEIHYEAAINHPELGDLTWGVWEYPIGIES' A
#
# COMPACT_ATOMS: atom_id res chain seq x y z
N MET A 1 10.74 11.32 -0.09
CA MET A 1 10.85 9.99 0.55
C MET A 1 10.20 9.02 -0.40
N GLU A 2 10.86 7.93 -0.75
CA GLU A 2 10.38 6.97 -1.76
C GLU A 2 10.06 5.67 -1.03
N VAL A 3 8.82 5.18 -1.13
CA VAL A 3 8.43 3.90 -0.53
C VAL A 3 9.09 2.80 -1.32
N TYR A 4 10.01 2.11 -0.68
CA TYR A 4 10.76 1.06 -1.32
C TYR A 4 10.16 -0.31 -1.00
N CYS A 5 9.29 -0.78 -1.89
CA CYS A 5 8.71 -2.11 -1.80
C CYS A 5 9.52 -3.13 -2.60
N ARG A 6 9.83 -4.27 -1.97
CA ARG A 6 10.43 -5.43 -2.63
C ARG A 6 9.53 -6.65 -2.45
N GLY A 7 9.39 -7.43 -3.51
CA GLY A 7 8.72 -8.72 -3.48
C GLY A 7 7.58 -8.82 -4.49
N ILE A 8 6.92 -9.98 -4.47
CA ILE A 8 5.76 -10.27 -5.31
C ILE A 8 4.59 -10.55 -4.38
N ALA A 9 3.53 -9.74 -4.47
CA ALA A 9 2.29 -10.01 -3.76
C ALA A 9 1.52 -11.09 -4.54
N ARG A 10 1.17 -12.19 -3.86
CA ARG A 10 0.38 -13.28 -4.42
C ARG A 10 -1.05 -13.18 -3.94
N ILE A 11 -1.97 -12.91 -4.85
CA ILE A 11 -3.39 -12.76 -4.56
C ILE A 11 -4.13 -13.91 -5.21
N ARG A 12 -4.88 -14.67 -4.42
CA ARG A 12 -5.73 -15.74 -4.95
C ARG A 12 -7.13 -15.19 -5.18
N HIS A 13 -7.59 -15.26 -6.42
CA HIS A 13 -8.94 -14.85 -6.78
C HIS A 13 -9.97 -15.77 -6.12
N ALA A 14 -10.96 -15.16 -5.45
CA ALA A 14 -11.93 -15.90 -4.64
C ALA A 14 -12.88 -16.76 -5.46
N SER A 15 -13.20 -16.35 -6.69
CA SER A 15 -14.17 -17.04 -7.55
C SER A 15 -13.55 -18.08 -8.47
N THR A 16 -12.39 -17.80 -9.08
CA THR A 16 -11.73 -18.75 -10.00
C THR A 16 -10.64 -19.57 -9.34
N GLY A 17 -10.15 -19.15 -8.16
CA GLY A 17 -9.04 -19.80 -7.47
C GLY A 17 -7.66 -19.54 -8.09
N GLU A 18 -7.59 -18.73 -9.14
CA GLU A 18 -6.36 -18.36 -9.83
C GLU A 18 -5.46 -17.49 -8.93
N ILE A 19 -4.15 -17.67 -9.04
CA ILE A 19 -3.17 -16.91 -8.27
C ILE A 19 -2.54 -15.89 -9.20
N PHE A 20 -2.72 -14.62 -8.86
CA PHE A 20 -2.12 -13.49 -9.53
C PHE A 20 -0.91 -12.99 -8.76
N GLU A 21 0.14 -12.65 -9.49
CA GLU A 21 1.41 -12.18 -8.97
C GLU A 21 1.57 -10.71 -9.32
N ILE A 22 1.50 -9.84 -8.31
CA ILE A 22 1.70 -8.40 -8.45
C ILE A 22 3.14 -8.08 -8.07
N VAL A 23 3.92 -7.62 -9.04
CA VAL A 23 5.33 -7.25 -8.84
C VAL A 23 5.38 -5.87 -8.20
N SER A 24 6.25 -5.68 -7.20
CA SER A 24 6.37 -4.39 -6.51
C SER A 24 6.72 -3.20 -7.42
N ASP A 25 7.32 -3.45 -8.59
CA ASP A 25 7.64 -2.44 -9.60
C ASP A 25 6.41 -1.82 -10.28
N THR A 26 5.27 -2.52 -10.26
CA THR A 26 4.01 -1.98 -10.81
C THR A 26 3.26 -1.08 -9.83
N LEU A 27 3.73 -0.97 -8.59
CA LEU A 27 3.11 -0.16 -7.55
C LEU A 27 3.66 1.27 -7.61
N ASP A 28 2.85 2.19 -8.13
CA ASP A 28 3.16 3.61 -8.10
C ASP A 28 2.75 4.20 -6.73
N TRP A 29 3.73 4.36 -5.84
CA TRP A 29 3.51 4.86 -4.50
C TRP A 29 3.42 6.39 -4.49
N ASN A 30 2.26 6.89 -4.10
CA ASN A 30 2.02 8.31 -3.90
C ASN A 30 1.96 8.62 -2.42
N ALA A 31 2.73 9.63 -1.99
CA ALA A 31 2.61 10.19 -0.65
C ALA A 31 1.34 11.06 -0.63
N VAL A 32 0.24 10.50 -0.14
CA VAL A 32 -1.05 11.20 -0.03
C VAL A 32 -1.12 12.13 1.17
N GLY A 33 -0.10 12.09 2.05
CA GLY A 33 0.10 13.06 3.11
C GLY A 33 -0.80 12.80 4.31
N GLY A 34 -0.19 12.83 5.49
CA GLY A 34 -0.92 12.86 6.75
C GLY A 34 -1.79 14.10 6.81
N ASP A 35 -3.10 13.89 6.94
CA ASP A 35 -4.01 14.93 7.37
C ASP A 35 -3.42 15.54 8.66
N GLU A 36 -3.25 16.86 8.71
CA GLU A 36 -2.72 17.61 9.86
C GLU A 36 -3.71 17.56 11.05
N ARG A 37 -4.13 16.37 11.46
CA ARG A 37 -5.05 16.10 12.56
C ARG A 37 -4.36 16.28 13.90
N SER A 38 -3.81 17.47 14.16
CA SER A 38 -3.49 18.00 15.50
C SER A 38 -2.76 17.08 16.51
N MET A 39 -2.25 15.91 16.12
CA MET A 39 -1.64 14.88 16.96
C MET A 39 -0.60 14.07 16.16
N GLY A 40 0.41 14.76 15.64
CA GLY A 40 1.60 14.12 15.06
C GLY A 40 1.45 13.73 13.58
N SER A 41 2.52 13.92 12.82
CA SER A 41 2.57 13.64 11.39
C SER A 41 2.60 12.13 11.13
N GLU A 42 1.43 11.51 11.00
CA GLU A 42 1.31 10.19 10.36
C GLU A 42 1.68 10.36 8.88
N ILE A 43 2.68 9.62 8.37
CA ILE A 43 2.95 9.64 6.93
C ILE A 43 2.19 8.48 6.30
N HIS A 44 1.25 8.80 5.41
CA HIS A 44 0.48 7.81 4.66
C HIS A 44 0.93 7.76 3.21
N TYR A 45 1.23 6.56 2.73
CA TYR A 45 1.51 6.28 1.34
C TYR A 45 0.49 5.31 0.78
N GLU A 46 0.03 5.60 -0.43
CA GLU A 46 -0.91 4.75 -1.14
C GLU A 46 -0.37 4.38 -2.52
N ALA A 47 -0.57 3.13 -2.89
CA ALA A 47 -0.41 2.67 -4.26
C ALA A 47 -1.71 2.02 -4.71
N ALA A 48 -2.14 2.29 -5.94
CA ALA A 48 -3.32 1.69 -6.51
C ALA A 48 -2.99 1.13 -7.89
N ILE A 49 -3.44 -0.09 -8.18
CA ILE A 49 -3.38 -0.66 -9.53
C ILE A 49 -4.75 -1.16 -9.93
N ASN A 50 -5.07 -0.98 -11.20
CA ASN A 50 -6.27 -1.58 -11.79
C ASN A 50 -5.88 -2.92 -12.42
N HIS A 51 -6.30 -4.02 -11.81
CA HIS A 51 -6.06 -5.36 -12.32
C HIS A 51 -7.29 -5.85 -13.10
N PRO A 52 -7.15 -6.30 -14.36
CA PRO A 52 -8.29 -6.66 -15.21
C PRO A 52 -9.18 -7.78 -14.61
N GLU A 53 -8.60 -8.66 -13.80
CA GLU A 53 -9.32 -9.80 -13.20
C GLU A 53 -9.62 -9.64 -11.70
N LEU A 54 -8.83 -8.84 -10.98
CA LEU A 54 -8.98 -8.65 -9.53
C LEU A 54 -9.71 -7.35 -9.18
N GLY A 55 -9.89 -6.46 -10.17
CA GLY A 55 -10.41 -5.11 -9.97
C GLY A 55 -9.35 -4.16 -9.44
N ASP A 56 -9.81 -3.12 -8.76
CA ASP A 56 -8.95 -2.11 -8.15
C ASP A 56 -8.31 -2.66 -6.87
N LEU A 57 -6.98 -2.77 -6.89
CA LEU A 57 -6.19 -3.18 -5.73
C LEU A 57 -5.48 -1.94 -5.19
N THR A 58 -5.62 -1.72 -3.88
CA THR A 58 -4.99 -0.61 -3.17
C THR A 58 -4.09 -1.13 -2.05
N TRP A 59 -2.93 -0.50 -1.89
CA TRP A 59 -1.99 -0.73 -0.81
C TRP A 59 -1.84 0.56 -0.02
N GLY A 60 -1.89 0.46 1.30
CA GLY A 60 -1.63 1.55 2.22
C GLY A 60 -0.44 1.21 3.12
N VAL A 61 0.44 2.18 3.32
CA VAL A 61 1.54 2.10 4.28
C VAL A 61 1.45 3.33 5.19
N TRP A 62 1.31 3.07 6.49
CA TRP A 62 1.27 4.08 7.53
C TRP A 62 2.58 4.07 8.30
N GLU A 63 3.33 5.17 8.26
CA GLU A 63 4.47 5.40 9.15
C GLU A 63 3.99 6.23 10.34
N TYR A 64 4.00 5.61 11.51
CA TYR A 64 3.76 6.28 12.78
C TYR A 64 5.09 6.80 13.34
N PRO A 65 5.18 8.07 13.79
CA PRO A 65 6.35 8.51 14.53
C PRO A 65 6.46 7.67 15.81
N ILE A 66 7.66 7.13 16.07
CA ILE A 66 7.96 6.41 17.32
C ILE A 66 7.76 7.40 18.47
N GLY A 67 6.67 7.24 19.21
CA GLY A 67 6.25 8.16 20.27
C GLY A 67 5.72 7.41 21.50
N ILE A 68 6.68 7.04 22.37
CA ILE A 68 6.54 6.67 23.80
C ILE A 68 5.82 5.34 24.06
N GLU A 69 6.62 4.29 24.30
CA GLU A 69 6.23 3.21 25.22
C GLU A 69 5.80 3.86 26.55
N SER A 70 4.54 3.65 26.96
CA SER A 70 4.09 3.96 28.32
C SER A 70 4.65 2.98 29.34
#